data_AF-D6Z5Z1-F1
#
_entry.id   AF-D6Z5Z1-F1
#
_cell.length_a   1.000
_cell.length_b   1.000
_cell.length_c   1.000
_cell.angle_alpha   90.00
_cell.angle_beta   90.00
_cell.angle_gamma   90.00
#
_symmetry.space_group_name_H-M   'P 1'
#
loop_
_entity.id
_entity.type
_entity.pdbx_description
1 polymer ?
#
loop_
_entity_poly.entity_id
_entity_poly.type
_entity_poly.pdbx_seq_one_letter_code
_entity_poly.pdbx_strand_id
1 'polypeptide(L)'
;MKSFAAKRKCAVLYVWVAGAARKLAAYGDYLSVEGEFNAGRNTGRQDHIEINTAAVLRWHAFPWRRQVATSVAWGLGLSYALARPAIEDQPDRRASRSLLFMPTELTLGPPGANWQMLLRIHHRSGAFGVVDEATGSNFIALGLRFQL
;
A
#
# COMPACT_ATOMS: atom_id res chain seq x y z
N MET A 1 22.43 27.95 27.24
CA MET A 1 22.14 26.95 26.18
C MET A 1 20.75 26.39 26.39
N LYS A 2 19.77 26.75 25.54
CA LYS A 2 18.42 26.15 25.60
C LYS A 2 18.49 24.76 24.95
N SER A 3 18.38 23.73 25.78
CA SER A 3 18.23 22.34 25.33
C SER A 3 16.97 22.24 24.46
N PHE A 4 17.15 21.95 23.18
CA PHE A 4 16.07 21.61 22.26
C PHE A 4 15.60 20.19 22.63
N ALA A 5 14.76 20.10 23.66
CA ALA A 5 13.95 18.91 23.89
C ALA A 5 12.96 18.83 22.72
N ALA A 6 13.38 18.16 21.64
CA ALA A 6 12.52 17.83 20.53
C ALA A 6 11.37 17.00 21.10
N LYS A 7 10.19 17.61 21.21
CA LYS A 7 8.93 16.93 21.51
C LYS A 7 8.85 15.73 20.57
N ARG A 8 9.02 14.51 21.11
CA ARG A 8 8.61 13.29 20.41
C ARG A 8 7.09 13.34 20.32
N LYS A 9 6.57 14.11 19.36
CA LYS A 9 5.15 14.05 19.02
C LYS A 9 4.89 12.59 18.64
N CYS A 10 3.85 12.02 19.22
CA CYS A 10 3.27 10.74 18.83
C CYS A 10 2.74 10.90 17.40
N ALA A 11 3.64 10.94 16.42
CA ALA A 11 3.30 11.17 15.02
C ALA A 11 2.91 9.83 14.41
N VAL A 12 1.61 9.68 14.15
CA VAL A 12 1.08 8.57 13.35
C VAL A 12 1.66 8.67 11.94
N LEU A 13 2.05 7.54 11.37
CA LEU A 13 2.60 7.46 10.02
C LEU A 13 1.48 7.14 9.04
N TYR A 14 1.33 7.99 8.03
CA TYR A 14 0.33 7.84 6.98
C TYR A 14 1.01 7.69 5.63
N VAL A 15 0.36 6.92 4.75
CA VAL A 15 0.74 6.83 3.35
C VAL A 15 -0.41 7.34 2.48
N TRP A 16 -0.13 8.37 1.69
CA TRP A 16 -1.05 8.87 0.67
C TRP A 16 -0.73 8.18 -0.65
N VAL A 17 -1.68 7.43 -1.21
CA VAL A 17 -1.46 6.58 -2.38
C VAL A 17 -2.25 7.08 -3.59
N ALA A 18 -1.61 7.05 -4.75
CA ALA A 18 -2.28 7.11 -6.04
C ALA A 18 -1.79 5.94 -6.90
N GLY A 19 -2.69 5.24 -7.57
CA GLY A 19 -2.32 4.10 -8.39
C GLY A 19 -3.25 3.84 -9.57
N ALA A 20 -2.79 3.00 -10.48
CA ALA A 20 -3.56 2.48 -11.59
C ALA A 20 -3.54 0.96 -11.57
N ALA A 21 -4.67 0.35 -11.90
CA ALA A 21 -4.83 -1.09 -11.97
C ALA A 21 -5.45 -1.50 -13.30
N ARG A 22 -4.98 -2.61 -13.86
CA ARG A 22 -5.54 -3.21 -15.07
C ARG A 22 -6.04 -4.61 -14.75
N LYS A 23 -7.27 -4.91 -15.13
CA LYS A 23 -7.81 -6.28 -15.03
C LYS A 23 -7.07 -7.20 -16.01
N LEU A 24 -6.51 -8.28 -15.49
CA LEU A 24 -5.76 -9.28 -16.26
C LEU A 24 -6.61 -10.53 -16.50
N ALA A 25 -7.40 -10.94 -15.50
CA ALA A 25 -8.32 -12.07 -15.59
C ALA A 25 -9.57 -11.83 -14.75
N ALA A 26 -10.67 -12.48 -15.12
CA ALA A 26 -11.92 -12.50 -14.37
C ALA A 26 -12.38 -13.95 -14.18
N TYR A 27 -12.93 -14.23 -13.00
CA TYR A 27 -13.47 -15.53 -12.63
C TYR A 27 -14.92 -15.31 -12.18
N GLY A 28 -15.82 -15.35 -13.17
CA GLY A 28 -17.21 -14.95 -13.01
C GLY A 28 -17.36 -13.46 -12.66
N ASP A 29 -18.46 -13.14 -11.98
CA ASP A 29 -18.82 -11.75 -11.63
C ASP A 29 -18.26 -11.27 -10.29
N TYR A 30 -17.50 -12.13 -9.60
CA TYR A 30 -17.16 -11.92 -8.19
C TYR A 30 -15.69 -11.71 -7.94
N LEU A 31 -14.82 -12.25 -8.80
CA LEU A 31 -13.39 -12.31 -8.55
C LEU A 31 -12.61 -11.89 -9.81
N SER A 32 -11.56 -11.09 -9.63
CA SER A 32 -10.64 -10.73 -10.70
C SER A 32 -9.20 -10.75 -10.23
N VAL A 33 -8.28 -10.97 -11.16
CA VAL A 33 -6.85 -10.72 -10.97
C VAL A 33 -6.50 -9.45 -11.70
N GLU A 34 -5.79 -8.55 -11.02
CA GLU A 34 -5.39 -7.24 -11.51
C GLU A 34 -3.87 -7.06 -11.40
N GLY A 35 -3.27 -6.38 -12.35
CA GLY A 35 -1.93 -5.83 -12.23
C GLY A 35 -2.05 -4.39 -11.75
N GLU A 36 -1.36 -4.06 -10.66
CA GLU A 36 -1.36 -2.72 -10.07
C GLU A 36 0.03 -2.08 -10.16
N PHE A 37 0.04 -0.77 -10.41
CA PHE A 37 1.16 0.12 -10.17
C PHE A 37 0.70 1.31 -9.32
N ASN A 38 1.41 1.64 -8.26
CA ASN A 38 1.06 2.78 -7.40
C ASN A 38 2.30 3.51 -6.88
N ALA A 39 2.08 4.77 -6.48
CA ALA A 39 3.04 5.58 -5.76
C ALA A 39 2.41 6.07 -4.45
N GLY A 40 3.18 6.00 -3.37
CA GLY A 40 2.80 6.43 -2.03
C GLY A 40 3.75 7.50 -1.49
N ARG A 41 3.22 8.52 -0.84
CA ARG A 41 4.03 9.44 -0.02
C ARG A 41 3.88 9.05 1.45
N ASN A 42 4.97 8.56 2.04
CA ASN A 42 5.07 8.35 3.47
C ASN A 42 5.26 9.69 4.19
N THR A 43 4.51 9.95 5.26
CA THR A 43 4.58 11.20 6.04
C THR A 43 4.52 10.96 7.55
N GLY A 44 5.13 11.84 8.35
CA GLY A 44 5.13 11.73 9.82
C GLY A 44 6.51 11.34 10.35
N ARG A 45 6.69 10.07 10.72
CA ARG A 45 7.98 9.54 11.23
C ARG A 45 9.05 9.31 10.16
N GLN A 46 8.64 9.34 8.89
CA GLN A 46 9.50 9.26 7.74
C GLN A 46 8.90 10.12 6.63
N ASP A 47 9.74 10.56 5.70
CA ASP A 47 9.32 11.42 4.60
C ASP A 47 10.00 10.98 3.30
N HIS A 48 9.29 10.18 2.51
CA HIS A 48 9.81 9.68 1.25
C HIS A 48 8.68 9.19 0.34
N ILE A 49 8.98 9.13 -0.96
CA ILE A 49 8.11 8.50 -1.95
C ILE A 49 8.49 7.02 -2.05
N GLU A 50 7.49 6.18 -2.15
CA GLU A 50 7.60 4.75 -2.42
C GLU A 50 6.80 4.42 -3.67
N ILE A 51 7.36 3.62 -4.57
CA ILE A 51 6.66 3.09 -5.74
C ILE A 51 6.48 1.59 -5.58
N ASN A 52 5.36 1.08 -6.08
CA ASN A 52 5.00 -0.32 -5.90
C ASN A 52 4.37 -0.89 -7.17
N THR A 53 4.55 -2.18 -7.37
CA THR A 53 3.78 -2.97 -8.32
C THR A 53 3.32 -4.27 -7.67
N ALA A 54 2.15 -4.77 -8.02
CA ALA A 54 1.63 -6.02 -7.48
C ALA A 54 0.68 -6.73 -8.45
N ALA A 55 0.62 -8.05 -8.35
CA ALA A 55 -0.54 -8.80 -8.78
C ALA A 55 -1.53 -8.84 -7.60
N VAL A 56 -2.80 -8.53 -7.87
CA VAL A 56 -3.83 -8.36 -6.85
C VAL A 56 -5.02 -9.26 -7.18
N LEU A 57 -5.43 -10.05 -6.20
CA LEU A 57 -6.70 -10.77 -6.23
C LEU A 57 -7.78 -9.88 -5.62
N ARG A 58 -8.83 -9.58 -6.40
CA ARG A 58 -9.90 -8.66 -5.99
C ARG A 58 -11.27 -9.34 -5.99
N TRP A 59 -11.98 -9.18 -4.89
CA TRP A 59 -13.34 -9.65 -4.69
C TRP A 59 -14.35 -8.50 -4.67
N HIS A 60 -15.47 -8.67 -5.36
CA HIS A 60 -16.45 -7.61 -5.65
C HIS A 60 -17.89 -7.95 -5.23
N ALA A 61 -18.13 -9.06 -4.53
CA ALA A 61 -19.47 -9.61 -4.32
C ALA A 61 -20.25 -8.97 -3.16
N PHE A 62 -20.12 -7.65 -2.96
CA PHE A 62 -20.91 -6.92 -1.98
C PHE A 62 -22.37 -6.75 -2.44
N PRO A 63 -23.38 -6.91 -1.55
CA PRO A 63 -24.78 -6.85 -1.93
C PRO A 63 -25.24 -5.45 -2.39
N TRP A 64 -24.54 -4.39 -1.96
CA TRP A 64 -24.80 -3.00 -2.34
C TRP A 64 -23.88 -2.46 -3.46
N ARG A 65 -23.15 -3.33 -4.17
CA ARG A 65 -22.15 -2.91 -5.18
C ARG A 65 -22.72 -2.05 -6.31
N ARG A 66 -24.04 -2.13 -6.55
CA ARG A 66 -24.75 -1.35 -7.58
C ARG A 66 -24.97 0.11 -7.17
N GLN A 67 -24.97 0.39 -5.87
CA GLN A 67 -25.11 1.74 -5.29
C GLN A 67 -23.75 2.35 -5.00
N VAL A 68 -22.81 1.53 -4.49
CA VAL A 68 -21.42 1.93 -4.20
C VAL A 68 -20.51 0.81 -4.64
N ALA A 69 -19.68 1.05 -5.66
CA ALA A 69 -18.71 0.09 -6.16
C ALA A 69 -17.71 -0.24 -5.04
N THR A 70 -17.91 -1.41 -4.42
CA THR A 70 -17.17 -1.87 -3.24
C THR A 70 -16.37 -3.12 -3.61
N SER A 71 -15.10 -3.15 -3.23
CA SER A 71 -14.26 -4.34 -3.41
C SER A 71 -13.25 -4.47 -2.27
N VAL A 72 -12.80 -5.71 -2.01
CA VAL A 72 -11.61 -5.95 -1.20
C VAL A 72 -10.58 -6.70 -2.03
N ALA A 73 -9.32 -6.45 -1.73
CA ALA A 73 -8.22 -7.04 -2.48
C ALA A 73 -7.07 -7.44 -1.57
N TRP A 74 -6.36 -8.48 -1.98
CA TRP A 74 -5.08 -8.88 -1.41
C TRP A 74 -4.08 -9.09 -2.55
N GLY A 75 -2.85 -8.63 -2.38
CA GLY A 75 -1.85 -8.68 -3.44
C GLY A 75 -0.47 -9.09 -2.97
N LEU A 76 0.36 -9.36 -3.97
CA LEU A 76 1.77 -9.69 -3.81
C LEU A 76 2.58 -8.98 -4.89
N GLY A 77 3.70 -8.38 -4.51
CA GLY A 77 4.46 -7.54 -5.43
C GLY A 77 5.78 -7.04 -4.87
N LEU A 78 6.28 -5.97 -5.48
CA LEU A 78 7.53 -5.32 -5.11
C LEU A 78 7.28 -3.87 -4.73
N SER A 79 7.99 -3.44 -3.70
CA SER A 79 8.02 -2.07 -3.21
C SER A 79 9.43 -1.51 -3.31
N TYR A 80 9.55 -0.27 -3.78
CA TYR A 80 10.79 0.48 -3.85
C TYR A 80 10.67 1.88 -3.23
N ALA A 81 11.40 2.11 -2.15
CA ALA A 81 11.52 3.40 -1.49
C ALA A 81 12.58 4.29 -2.19
N LEU A 82 12.19 5.50 -2.58
CA LEU A 82 13.11 6.47 -3.19
C LEU A 82 14.13 7.06 -2.20
N ALA A 83 13.91 6.89 -0.90
CA ALA A 83 14.88 7.16 0.16
C ALA A 83 14.85 6.01 1.18
N ARG A 84 15.87 5.94 2.05
CA ARG A 84 15.94 4.90 3.10
C ARG A 84 14.77 5.08 4.10
N PRO A 85 13.93 4.05 4.31
CA PRO A 85 12.84 4.12 5.27
C PRO A 85 13.37 3.88 6.69
N ALA A 86 13.90 4.93 7.34
CA ALA A 86 14.59 4.81 8.63
C ALA A 86 13.72 4.24 9.78
N ILE A 87 12.39 4.21 9.63
CA ILE A 87 11.51 3.58 10.62
C ILE A 87 11.63 2.04 10.63
N GLU A 88 12.11 1.47 9.54
CA GLU A 88 12.30 0.02 9.37
C GLU A 88 13.66 -0.45 9.91
N ASP A 89 14.52 0.47 10.37
CA ASP A 89 15.80 0.12 11.00
C ASP A 89 15.59 -0.55 12.37
N GLN A 90 16.31 -1.65 12.58
CA GLN A 90 16.43 -2.36 13.85
C GLN A 90 17.89 -2.40 14.31
N PRO A 91 18.18 -2.68 15.59
CA PRO A 91 19.55 -2.73 16.11
C PRO A 91 20.48 -3.67 15.33
N ASP A 92 19.94 -4.77 14.82
CA ASP A 92 20.65 -5.86 14.13
C ASP A 92 20.37 -5.90 12.61
N ARG A 93 19.37 -5.18 12.12
CA ARG A 93 18.93 -5.21 10.71
C ARG A 93 18.68 -3.80 10.18
N ARG A 94 19.23 -3.51 9.01
CA ARG A 94 19.02 -2.21 8.35
C ARG A 94 17.75 -2.23 7.51
N ALA A 95 17.12 -1.07 7.41
CA ALA A 95 16.06 -0.78 6.46
C ALA A 95 16.55 -0.99 5.03
N SER A 96 15.69 -1.56 4.19
CA SER A 96 15.97 -1.77 2.76
C SER A 96 15.12 -0.83 1.92
N ARG A 97 15.64 -0.47 0.74
CA ARG A 97 14.86 0.29 -0.23
C ARG A 97 13.94 -0.61 -1.03
N SER A 98 14.30 -1.88 -1.22
CA SER A 98 13.53 -2.84 -1.99
C SER A 98 12.98 -3.91 -1.06
N LEU A 99 11.66 -4.11 -1.05
CA LEU A 99 11.02 -5.14 -0.23
C LEU A 99 9.88 -5.81 -0.97
N LEU A 100 9.47 -6.98 -0.49
CA LEU A 100 8.21 -7.60 -0.89
C LEU A 100 7.06 -6.69 -0.46
N PHE A 101 6.09 -6.47 -1.34
CA PHE A 101 4.89 -5.69 -1.09
C PHE A 101 3.66 -6.60 -0.98
N MET A 102 2.87 -6.45 0.08
CA MET A 102 1.66 -7.25 0.31
C MET A 102 0.48 -6.36 0.73
N PRO A 103 -0.22 -5.70 -0.20
CA PRO A 103 -1.36 -4.87 0.13
C PRO A 103 -2.57 -5.73 0.52
N THR A 104 -3.27 -5.32 1.56
CA THR A 104 -4.68 -5.66 1.78
C THR A 104 -5.49 -4.39 1.71
N GLU A 105 -6.49 -4.31 0.84
CA GLU A 105 -7.24 -3.07 0.63
C GLU A 105 -8.75 -3.26 0.56
N LEU A 106 -9.45 -2.20 0.96
CA LEU A 106 -10.87 -1.97 0.75
C LEU A 106 -11.01 -0.77 -0.18
N THR A 107 -11.90 -0.84 -1.15
CA THR A 107 -12.14 0.26 -2.09
C THR A 107 -13.61 0.62 -2.17
N LEU A 108 -13.91 1.90 -2.29
CA LEU A 108 -15.25 2.45 -2.43
C LEU A 108 -15.25 3.48 -3.56
N GLY A 109 -16.25 3.49 -4.43
CA GLY A 109 -16.37 4.50 -5.47
C GLY A 109 -17.73 4.54 -6.15
N PRO A 110 -17.95 5.52 -7.04
CA PRO A 110 -19.18 5.61 -7.81
C PRO A 110 -19.33 4.39 -8.75
N PRO A 111 -20.52 3.79 -8.86
CA PRO A 111 -20.78 2.75 -9.85
C PRO A 111 -20.48 3.25 -11.28
N GLY A 112 -19.71 2.49 -12.05
CA GLY A 112 -19.36 2.82 -13.44
C GLY A 112 -18.22 3.84 -13.60
N ALA A 113 -17.73 4.46 -12.52
CA ALA A 113 -16.54 5.30 -12.59
C ALA A 113 -15.26 4.45 -12.75
N ASN A 114 -14.26 5.03 -13.39
CA ASN A 114 -12.93 4.42 -13.52
C ASN A 114 -12.01 4.74 -12.33
N TRP A 115 -12.54 5.25 -11.21
CA TRP A 115 -11.75 5.56 -10.04
C TRP A 115 -12.47 5.11 -8.76
N GLN A 116 -11.68 4.75 -7.75
CA GLN A 116 -12.18 4.37 -6.43
C GLN A 116 -11.25 4.93 -5.35
N MET A 117 -11.82 5.34 -4.23
CA MET A 117 -11.05 5.57 -3.01
C MET A 117 -10.56 4.23 -2.49
N LEU A 118 -9.37 4.20 -1.90
CA LEU A 118 -8.80 3.03 -1.25
C LEU A 118 -8.42 3.32 0.19
N LEU A 119 -8.66 2.34 1.05
CA LEU A 119 -8.09 2.21 2.39
C LEU A 119 -7.29 0.90 2.39
N ARG A 120 -6.03 0.96 2.79
CA ARG A 120 -5.10 -0.16 2.63
C ARG A 120 -4.24 -0.36 3.87
N ILE A 121 -4.03 -1.62 4.24
CA ILE A 121 -2.88 -2.04 5.03
C ILE A 121 -1.72 -2.20 4.06
N HIS A 122 -0.78 -1.27 4.14
CA HIS A 122 0.41 -1.20 3.31
C HIS A 122 1.52 -1.96 4.00
N HIS A 123 1.53 -3.28 3.82
CA HIS A 123 2.57 -4.14 4.35
C HIS A 123 3.70 -4.29 3.34
N ARG A 124 4.93 -4.18 3.83
CA ARG A 124 6.12 -4.59 3.10
C ARG A 124 7.13 -5.26 4.04
N SER A 125 7.90 -6.22 3.55
CA SER A 125 8.91 -6.92 4.35
C SER A 125 10.00 -7.58 3.51
N GLY A 126 11.10 -7.96 4.17
CA GLY A 126 12.16 -8.79 3.59
C GLY A 126 11.73 -10.23 3.27
N ALA A 127 10.50 -10.61 3.67
CA ALA A 127 9.93 -11.93 3.45
C ALA A 127 10.81 -13.07 3.99
N PHE A 128 11.24 -12.94 5.25
CA PHE A 128 12.11 -13.92 5.92
C PHE A 128 13.43 -14.15 5.18
N GLY A 129 14.04 -13.08 4.64
CA GLY A 129 15.31 -13.16 3.92
C GLY A 129 15.19 -13.43 2.42
N VAL A 130 13.97 -13.70 1.90
CA VAL A 130 13.77 -13.98 0.46
C VAL A 130 14.09 -12.76 -0.42
N VAL A 131 13.73 -11.55 0.04
CA VAL A 131 14.04 -10.30 -0.68
C VAL A 131 15.18 -9.56 -0.01
N ASP A 132 15.14 -9.47 1.33
CA ASP A 132 16.12 -8.76 2.14
C ASP A 132 16.03 -9.27 3.60
N GLU A 133 17.03 -9.00 4.43
CA GLU A 133 17.01 -9.27 5.88
C GLU A 133 16.22 -8.21 6.67
N ALA A 134 15.84 -7.11 6.02
CA ALA A 134 15.03 -6.05 6.61
C ALA A 134 13.68 -6.58 7.13
N THR A 135 13.29 -6.14 8.33
CA THR A 135 12.01 -6.59 8.94
C THR A 135 10.79 -6.01 8.22
N GLY A 136 10.92 -4.80 7.67
CA GLY A 136 9.84 -4.09 7.00
C GLY A 136 8.87 -3.42 7.96
N SER A 137 7.64 -3.19 7.50
CA SER A 137 6.66 -2.34 8.20
C SER A 137 5.23 -2.53 7.72
N ASN A 138 4.29 -2.05 8.54
CA ASN A 138 2.87 -1.95 8.22
C ASN A 138 2.38 -0.52 8.43
N PHE A 139 1.69 0.04 7.44
CA PHE A 139 1.08 1.36 7.55
C PHE A 139 -0.39 1.31 7.12
N ILE A 140 -1.18 2.25 7.64
CA ILE A 140 -2.48 2.54 7.06
C ILE A 140 -2.29 3.57 5.95
N ALA A 141 -2.82 3.23 4.78
CA ALA A 141 -2.75 4.04 3.59
C ALA A 141 -4.15 4.44 3.12
N LEU A 142 -4.26 5.67 2.65
CA LEU A 142 -5.47 6.23 2.05
C LEU A 142 -5.12 6.76 0.66
N GLY A 143 -6.02 6.60 -0.31
CA GLY A 143 -5.68 6.99 -1.66
C GLY A 143 -6.78 6.89 -2.69
N LEU A 144 -6.37 7.08 -3.93
CA LEU A 144 -7.18 6.88 -5.13
C LEU A 144 -6.53 5.81 -6.00
N ARG A 145 -7.34 4.91 -6.54
CA ARG A 145 -6.93 4.03 -7.64
C ARG A 145 -7.78 4.26 -8.87
N PHE A 146 -7.15 4.15 -10.03
CA PHE A 146 -7.78 4.26 -11.33
C PHE A 146 -7.80 2.90 -12.02
N GLN A 147 -8.94 2.52 -12.57
CA GLN A 147 -9.07 1.36 -13.44
C GLN A 147 -8.73 1.78 -14.87
N LEU A 148 -7.76 1.08 -15.47
CA LEU A 148 -7.39 1.17 -16.89
C LEU A 148 -8.17 0.15 -17.72
#